data_AF-A0AAW0DSZ0-F1
#
_entry.id   AF-A0AAW0DSZ0-F1
#
_cell.length_a   1.000
_cell.length_b   1.000
_cell.length_c   1.000
_cell.angle_alpha   90.00
_cell.angle_beta   90.00
_cell.angle_gamma   90.00
#
_symmetry.space_group_name_H-M   'P 1'
#
loop_
_entity.id
_entity.type
_entity.pdbx_description
1 polymer ?
#
loop_
_entity_poly.entity_id
_entity_poly.type
_entity_poly.pdbx_seq_one_letter_code
_entity_poly.pdbx_strand_id
1 'polypeptide(L)'
;MTRGKCPRVPALPVIDVRGNYSHPAYAIFLFGGGHCTGCSKYTEKTPFSWFFRFRSCSAACNKLLMSGLSLFADKEKKYQTHPFGSWLPRMTQFNPHGQDVFLYSRTAIKNANLEQQQAFQVEAGHVKLVNPDFPRRNVEELNAEYSKRGARATSSLYLQHAFEIQSWQPRYTEERASIRVINRNYIELICRAEERKLQGVMRCPTMAKLFEAFNRDLQLITFTVWMHNRDDILNELNSVQNGILPAGTTARNGDKIRCAYCPRLISVRGMANHVVDKHPNASADTIPFIPARKEKHCPLCSGSKRVYSQRGLKDHKLVK
;
A
#
# COMPACT_ATOMS: atom_id res chain seq x y z
N MET A 1 20.85 -10.87 -32.79
CA MET A 1 20.77 -11.51 -31.46
C MET A 1 19.55 -10.97 -30.74
N THR A 2 18.62 -11.87 -30.41
CA THR A 2 17.29 -11.59 -29.87
C THR A 2 17.36 -10.96 -28.47
N ARG A 3 16.71 -9.81 -28.31
CA ARG A 3 16.54 -9.09 -27.04
C ARG A 3 16.03 -10.02 -25.94
N GLY A 4 16.87 -10.33 -24.97
CA GLY A 4 16.45 -10.97 -23.73
C GLY A 4 15.50 -10.03 -23.00
N LYS A 5 14.22 -10.39 -22.93
CA LYS A 5 13.22 -9.68 -22.11
C LYS A 5 13.71 -9.69 -20.67
N CYS A 6 13.84 -8.52 -20.05
CA CYS A 6 14.00 -8.43 -18.60
C CYS A 6 12.94 -9.33 -17.95
N PRO A 7 13.30 -10.17 -16.96
CA PRO A 7 12.31 -10.96 -16.25
C PRO A 7 11.25 -10.00 -15.73
N ARG A 8 9.97 -10.31 -15.99
CA ARG A 8 8.87 -9.53 -15.44
C ARG A 8 9.12 -9.43 -13.94
N VAL A 9 9.20 -8.21 -13.42
CA VAL A 9 8.95 -7.98 -11.99
C VAL A 9 7.67 -8.76 -11.70
N PRO A 10 7.70 -9.75 -10.79
CA PRO A 10 6.51 -10.53 -10.51
C PRO A 10 5.38 -9.55 -10.22
N ALA A 11 4.21 -9.76 -10.82
CA ALA A 11 3.03 -9.05 -10.38
C ALA A 11 2.99 -9.17 -8.85
N LEU A 12 2.69 -8.07 -8.15
CA LEU A 12 2.45 -8.07 -6.71
C LEU A 12 1.69 -9.35 -6.40
N PRO A 13 2.28 -10.31 -5.66
CA PRO A 13 1.61 -11.57 -5.44
C PRO A 13 0.28 -11.19 -4.81
N VAL A 14 -0.82 -11.56 -5.48
CA VAL A 14 -2.10 -11.62 -4.78
C VAL A 14 -1.79 -12.57 -3.64
N ILE A 15 -1.78 -12.02 -2.43
CA ILE A 15 -1.39 -12.74 -1.22
C ILE A 15 -2.44 -13.82 -1.02
N ASP A 16 -2.24 -14.96 -1.68
CA ASP A 16 -3.14 -16.10 -1.64
C ASP A 16 -2.95 -16.79 -0.29
N VAL A 17 -4.07 -17.27 0.20
CA VAL A 17 -4.32 -17.93 1.48
C VAL A 17 -3.44 -19.17 1.70
N ARG A 18 -2.71 -19.63 0.67
CA ARG A 18 -1.98 -20.90 0.63
C ARG A 18 -0.63 -20.90 1.36
N GLY A 19 -0.18 -19.81 1.97
CA GLY A 19 1.02 -19.83 2.82
C GLY A 19 2.36 -20.04 2.11
N ASN A 20 2.39 -20.21 0.78
CA ASN A 20 3.65 -20.26 0.02
C ASN A 20 4.21 -18.85 -0.20
N TYR A 21 4.79 -18.29 0.86
CA TYR A 21 5.48 -17.02 0.80
C TYR A 21 6.92 -17.26 0.33
N SER A 22 7.24 -16.88 -0.90
CA SER A 22 8.65 -16.69 -1.27
C SER A 22 9.27 -15.61 -0.37
N HIS A 23 10.58 -15.69 -0.10
CA HIS A 23 11.30 -14.66 0.68
C HIS A 23 10.99 -13.22 0.20
N PRO A 24 10.94 -12.92 -1.12
CA PRO A 24 10.52 -11.61 -1.62
C PRO A 24 9.07 -11.25 -1.31
N ALA A 25 8.12 -12.19 -1.42
CA ALA A 25 6.72 -11.94 -1.09
C ALA A 25 6.55 -11.58 0.40
N TYR A 26 7.34 -12.23 1.26
CA TYR A 26 7.38 -11.93 2.67
C TYR A 26 8.04 -10.57 2.97
N ALA A 27 9.18 -10.28 2.34
CA ALA A 27 9.83 -8.97 2.41
C ALA A 27 8.89 -7.82 1.97
N ILE A 28 8.13 -8.01 0.90
CA ILE A 28 7.09 -7.07 0.45
C ILE A 28 5.99 -6.95 1.51
N PHE A 29 5.56 -8.06 2.11
CA PHE A 29 4.55 -8.02 3.16
C PHE A 29 5.03 -7.27 4.41
N LEU A 30 6.29 -7.44 4.80
CA LEU A 30 6.91 -6.68 5.89
C LEU A 30 7.05 -5.18 5.54
N PHE A 31 7.68 -4.91 4.40
CA PHE A 31 8.33 -3.64 4.10
C PHE A 31 7.75 -2.88 2.88
N GLY A 32 6.88 -3.50 2.09
CA GLY A 32 6.21 -2.87 0.94
C GLY A 32 5.21 -1.76 1.29
N GLY A 33 5.13 -1.40 2.57
CA GLY A 33 4.22 -0.40 3.10
C GLY A 33 2.74 -0.75 2.94
N GLY A 34 1.88 0.20 3.26
CA GLY A 34 0.44 0.06 3.15
C GLY A 34 -0.28 1.23 3.81
N HIS A 35 -1.61 1.21 3.79
CA HIS A 35 -2.39 2.26 4.43
C HIS A 35 -2.57 1.97 5.92
N CYS A 36 -2.38 3.01 6.73
CA CYS A 36 -2.66 2.99 8.16
C CYS A 36 -4.13 2.66 8.40
N THR A 37 -4.40 1.63 9.19
CA THR A 37 -5.77 1.20 9.49
C THR A 37 -6.56 2.27 10.26
N GLY A 38 -5.87 3.09 11.07
CA GLY A 38 -6.53 4.14 11.86
C GLY A 38 -6.85 5.43 11.10
N CYS A 39 -6.00 5.84 10.14
CA CYS A 39 -6.14 7.15 9.47
C CYS A 39 -6.02 7.11 7.94
N SER A 40 -5.89 5.92 7.35
CA SER A 40 -5.74 5.68 5.91
C SER A 40 -4.53 6.33 5.24
N LYS A 41 -3.60 6.94 5.99
CA LYS A 41 -2.34 7.46 5.43
C LYS A 41 -1.40 6.31 5.07
N TYR A 42 -0.70 6.42 3.94
CA TYR A 42 0.35 5.47 3.58
C TYR A 42 1.46 5.46 4.65
N THR A 43 1.98 4.27 4.96
CA THR A 43 3.06 4.05 5.92
C THR A 43 3.91 2.85 5.52
N GLU A 44 5.21 2.97 5.68
CA GLU A 44 6.19 1.89 5.47
C GLU A 44 6.46 1.09 6.76
N LYS A 45 5.82 1.48 7.87
CA LYS A 45 5.92 0.76 9.14
C LYS A 45 5.34 -0.64 9.00
N THR A 46 5.99 -1.61 9.64
CA THR A 46 5.48 -2.97 9.72
C THR A 46 4.09 -2.99 10.37
N PRO A 47 3.24 -3.95 10.00
CA PRO A 47 1.99 -4.21 10.68
C PRO A 47 2.19 -4.35 12.20
N PHE A 48 1.32 -3.67 12.92
CA PHE A 48 1.18 -3.78 14.36
C PHE A 48 0.54 -5.13 14.77
N SER A 49 -0.44 -5.60 13.99
CA SER A 49 -1.00 -6.95 14.13
C SER A 49 -0.88 -7.66 12.80
N TRP A 50 -0.16 -8.77 12.78
CA TRP A 50 0.02 -9.62 11.60
C TRP A 50 -1.26 -10.36 11.23
N PHE A 51 -1.98 -10.85 12.25
CA PHE A 51 -3.24 -11.55 12.09
C PHE A 51 -4.32 -10.65 11.46
N PHE A 52 -4.54 -9.45 12.02
CA PHE A 52 -5.51 -8.50 11.48
C PHE A 52 -4.96 -7.59 10.38
N ARG A 53 -3.66 -7.71 10.06
CA ARG A 53 -2.91 -6.87 9.11
C ARG A 53 -3.02 -5.37 9.41
N PHE A 54 -3.15 -5.00 10.67
CA PHE A 54 -3.28 -3.60 11.06
C PHE A 54 -1.94 -2.87 10.92
N ARG A 55 -1.91 -1.77 10.18
CA ARG A 55 -0.76 -0.86 10.12
C ARG A 55 -1.06 0.42 10.87
N SER A 56 -0.06 0.96 11.56
CA SER A 56 -0.15 2.26 12.22
C SER A 56 0.95 3.19 11.71
N CYS A 57 0.60 4.40 11.30
CA CYS A 57 1.60 5.38 10.86
C CYS A 57 2.25 6.13 12.04
N SER A 58 1.58 6.18 13.20
CA SER A 58 2.01 6.94 14.39
C SER A 58 1.58 6.25 15.68
N ALA A 59 2.20 6.63 16.81
CA ALA A 59 1.81 6.16 18.13
C ALA A 59 0.34 6.46 18.45
N ALA A 60 -0.18 7.61 18.01
CA ALA A 60 -1.60 7.95 18.15
C ALA A 60 -2.52 6.98 17.37
N CYS A 61 -2.16 6.61 16.14
CA CYS A 61 -2.91 5.60 15.39
C CYS A 61 -2.77 4.21 16.02
N ASN A 62 -1.62 3.89 16.61
CA ASN A 62 -1.45 2.64 17.36
C ASN A 62 -2.40 2.58 18.57
N LYS A 63 -2.44 3.65 19.38
CA LYS A 63 -3.38 3.77 20.50
C LYS A 63 -4.85 3.65 20.06
N LEU A 64 -5.19 4.19 18.88
CA LEU A 64 -6.54 4.05 18.29
C LEU A 64 -6.85 2.62 17.82
N LEU A 65 -5.85 1.89 17.33
CA LEU A 65 -6.02 0.49 16.93
C LEU A 65 -6.16 -0.44 18.13
N MET A 66 -5.45 -0.11 19.21
CA MET A 66 -5.54 -0.78 20.49
C MET A 66 -6.77 -0.39 21.30
N SER A 67 -7.39 0.75 20.99
CA SER A 67 -8.71 1.05 21.54
C SER A 67 -9.75 0.14 20.87
N GLY A 68 -10.81 -0.20 21.60
CA GLY A 68 -11.91 -1.05 21.12
C GLY A 68 -12.69 -0.49 19.91
N LEU A 69 -12.19 0.56 19.26
CA LEU A 69 -12.72 1.18 18.05
C LEU A 69 -12.34 0.42 16.77
N SER A 70 -11.27 -0.37 16.79
CA SER A 70 -10.82 -1.13 15.60
C SER A 70 -11.11 -2.62 15.69
N LEU A 71 -11.12 -3.16 16.92
CA LEU A 71 -11.49 -4.53 17.23
C LEU A 71 -12.89 -4.61 17.84
N PHE A 72 -13.61 -5.66 17.51
CA PHE A 72 -14.89 -6.02 18.12
C PHE A 72 -14.70 -7.31 18.93
N ALA A 73 -15.04 -7.25 20.21
CA ALA A 73 -15.05 -8.41 21.10
C ALA A 73 -16.45 -9.02 21.14
N ASP A 74 -16.60 -10.15 20.47
CA ASP A 74 -17.83 -10.93 20.37
C ASP A 74 -17.89 -11.95 21.52
N LYS A 75 -18.38 -11.50 22.68
CA LYS A 75 -18.56 -12.35 23.86
C LYS A 75 -19.74 -13.31 23.73
N GLU A 76 -20.77 -12.89 23.00
CA GLU A 76 -22.01 -13.65 22.79
C GLU A 76 -21.91 -14.61 21.59
N LYS A 77 -20.77 -14.61 20.89
CA LYS A 77 -20.53 -15.39 19.67
C LYS A 77 -21.60 -15.11 18.61
N LYS A 78 -22.11 -13.87 18.56
CA LYS A 78 -23.17 -13.41 17.66
C LYS A 78 -22.86 -13.73 16.20
N TYR A 79 -21.60 -13.61 15.79
CA TYR A 79 -21.23 -13.85 14.41
C TYR A 79 -21.02 -15.33 14.09
N GLN A 80 -20.94 -16.24 15.06
CA GLN A 80 -20.67 -17.65 14.81
C GLN A 80 -21.76 -18.32 13.96
N THR A 81 -23.02 -17.89 14.12
CA THR A 81 -24.17 -18.38 13.35
C THR A 81 -24.42 -17.59 12.07
N HIS A 82 -23.65 -16.51 11.84
CA HIS A 82 -23.81 -15.67 10.67
C HIS A 82 -23.20 -16.33 9.43
N PRO A 83 -23.78 -16.17 8.22
CA PRO A 83 -23.25 -16.78 6.98
C PRO A 83 -21.77 -16.49 6.70
N PHE A 84 -21.27 -15.34 7.18
CA PHE A 84 -19.85 -15.00 7.04
C PHE A 84 -18.97 -15.30 8.26
N GLY A 85 -19.55 -15.71 9.38
CA GLY A 85 -18.84 -15.90 10.63
C GLY A 85 -17.80 -17.00 10.62
N SER A 86 -18.04 -18.02 9.79
CA SER A 86 -17.16 -19.19 9.64
C SER A 86 -15.87 -18.88 8.89
N TRP A 87 -15.85 -17.84 8.05
CA TRP A 87 -14.66 -17.47 7.26
C TRP A 87 -14.03 -16.14 7.67
N LEU A 88 -14.73 -15.29 8.43
CA LEU A 88 -14.19 -14.02 8.88
C LEU A 88 -13.00 -14.27 9.84
N PRO A 89 -11.81 -13.71 9.59
CA PRO A 89 -10.66 -13.91 10.45
C PRO A 89 -10.96 -13.46 11.89
N ARG A 90 -10.75 -14.37 12.85
CA ARG A 90 -10.97 -14.12 14.28
C ARG A 90 -9.87 -14.69 15.15
N MET A 91 -9.53 -13.98 16.21
CA MET A 91 -8.69 -14.52 17.29
C MET A 91 -9.58 -14.97 18.45
N THR A 92 -9.29 -16.12 19.02
CA THR A 92 -9.90 -16.55 20.29
C THR A 92 -9.02 -16.08 21.43
N GLN A 93 -9.60 -15.33 22.37
CA GLN A 93 -8.93 -14.93 23.61
C GLN A 93 -9.66 -15.58 24.79
N PHE A 94 -8.91 -16.30 25.62
CA PHE A 94 -9.43 -16.83 26.87
C PHE A 94 -9.58 -15.69 27.88
N ASN A 95 -10.80 -15.45 28.32
CA ASN A 95 -11.07 -14.55 29.44
C ASN A 95 -10.64 -15.26 30.76
N PRO A 96 -10.04 -14.56 31.74
CA PRO A 96 -9.84 -15.05 33.10
C PRO A 96 -11.04 -15.80 33.72
N HIS A 97 -12.27 -15.51 33.29
CA HIS A 97 -13.49 -16.18 33.73
C HIS A 97 -13.84 -17.48 32.97
N GLY A 98 -12.92 -18.03 32.17
CA GLY A 98 -13.11 -19.30 31.45
C GLY A 98 -14.01 -19.20 30.21
N GLN A 99 -14.39 -18.00 29.79
CA GLN A 99 -15.20 -17.77 28.59
C GLN A 99 -14.32 -17.39 27.39
N ASP A 100 -14.51 -18.07 26.27
CA ASP A 100 -13.89 -17.70 25.00
C ASP A 100 -14.51 -16.41 24.46
N VAL A 101 -13.66 -15.42 24.17
CA VAL A 101 -14.05 -14.20 23.47
C VAL A 101 -13.48 -14.24 22.06
N PHE A 102 -14.32 -14.02 21.05
CA PHE A 102 -13.86 -13.89 19.67
C PHE A 102 -13.58 -12.43 19.33
N LEU A 103 -12.37 -12.14 18.86
CA LEU A 103 -11.96 -10.83 18.40
C LEU A 103 -12.01 -10.76 16.89
N TYR A 104 -12.74 -9.78 16.36
CA TYR A 104 -12.87 -9.50 14.93
C TYR A 104 -12.37 -8.09 14.60
N SER A 105 -11.92 -7.88 13.36
CA SER A 105 -11.79 -6.53 12.83
C SER A 105 -13.17 -5.93 12.56
N ARG A 106 -13.47 -4.76 13.12
CA ARG A 106 -14.73 -4.04 12.85
C ARG A 106 -14.90 -3.70 11.37
N THR A 107 -13.79 -3.35 10.70
CA THR A 107 -13.78 -3.11 9.25
C THR A 107 -14.11 -4.38 8.48
N ALA A 108 -13.59 -5.53 8.90
CA ALA A 108 -13.90 -6.80 8.25
C ALA A 108 -15.39 -7.17 8.42
N ILE A 109 -15.96 -6.98 9.62
CA ILE A 109 -17.40 -7.15 9.86
C ILE A 109 -18.21 -6.21 8.95
N LYS A 110 -17.85 -4.92 8.92
CA LYS A 110 -18.53 -3.92 8.09
C LYS A 110 -18.50 -4.31 6.61
N ASN A 111 -17.34 -4.72 6.10
CA ASN A 111 -17.17 -5.13 4.71
C ASN A 111 -17.98 -6.40 4.39
N ALA A 112 -17.99 -7.39 5.28
CA ALA A 112 -18.80 -8.60 5.09
C ALA A 112 -20.31 -8.29 5.05
N ASN A 113 -20.77 -7.39 5.93
CA ASN A 113 -22.15 -6.90 5.88
C ASN A 113 -22.47 -6.15 4.59
N LEU A 114 -21.56 -5.30 4.10
CA LEU A 114 -21.75 -4.57 2.84
C LEU A 114 -21.76 -5.51 1.62
N GLU A 115 -20.87 -6.50 1.57
CA GLU A 115 -20.84 -7.52 0.51
C GLU A 115 -22.15 -8.32 0.49
N GLN A 116 -22.64 -8.71 1.68
CA GLN A 116 -23.92 -9.39 1.83
C GLN A 116 -25.11 -8.51 1.42
N GLN A 117 -25.17 -7.25 1.88
CA GLN A 117 -26.23 -6.31 1.49
C GLN A 117 -26.24 -6.09 -0.03
N GLN A 118 -25.07 -5.99 -0.66
CA GLN A 118 -24.97 -5.89 -2.11
C GLN A 118 -25.61 -7.10 -2.80
N ALA A 119 -25.34 -8.31 -2.33
CA ALA A 119 -25.91 -9.53 -2.93
C ALA A 119 -27.44 -9.61 -2.84
N PHE A 120 -28.07 -8.93 -1.87
CA PHE A 120 -29.53 -8.82 -1.75
C PHE A 120 -30.15 -7.69 -2.58
N GLN A 121 -29.36 -6.75 -3.09
CA GLN A 121 -29.87 -5.65 -3.89
C GLN A 121 -29.94 -6.05 -5.36
N VAL A 122 -31.09 -6.53 -5.79
CA VAL A 122 -31.36 -6.93 -7.19
C VAL A 122 -32.24 -5.89 -7.87
N GLU A 123 -31.80 -5.37 -9.01
CA GLU A 123 -32.52 -4.42 -9.86
C GLU A 123 -32.57 -4.97 -11.28
N ALA A 124 -33.78 -5.11 -11.84
CA ALA A 124 -34.02 -5.69 -13.16
C ALA A 124 -33.35 -7.07 -13.39
N GLY A 125 -33.37 -7.95 -12.38
CA GLY A 125 -32.77 -9.29 -12.46
C GLY A 125 -31.25 -9.32 -12.33
N HIS A 126 -30.60 -8.17 -12.07
CA HIS A 126 -29.16 -8.07 -11.88
C HIS A 126 -28.82 -7.52 -10.50
N VAL A 127 -27.73 -8.02 -9.92
CA VAL A 127 -27.20 -7.48 -8.66
C VAL A 127 -26.69 -6.05 -8.88
N LYS A 128 -27.23 -5.11 -8.11
CA LYS A 128 -26.86 -3.70 -8.11
C LYS A 128 -25.45 -3.54 -7.53
N LEU A 129 -24.60 -2.79 -8.22
CA LEU A 129 -23.26 -2.49 -7.73
C LEU A 129 -23.32 -1.28 -6.79
N VAL A 130 -23.39 -1.54 -5.49
CA VAL A 130 -23.39 -0.51 -4.44
C VAL A 130 -21.96 -0.14 -4.06
N ASN A 131 -21.10 -1.14 -3.96
CA ASN A 131 -19.70 -0.99 -3.65
C ASN A 131 -18.85 -1.61 -4.77
N PRO A 132 -18.07 -0.80 -5.51
CA PRO A 132 -17.22 -1.29 -6.60
C PRO A 132 -16.11 -2.24 -6.12
N ASP A 133 -15.79 -2.25 -4.83
CA ASP A 133 -14.77 -3.13 -4.25
C ASP A 133 -15.21 -4.60 -4.20
N PHE A 134 -16.51 -4.88 -4.31
CA PHE A 134 -17.05 -6.24 -4.25
C PHE A 134 -17.55 -6.70 -5.62
N PRO A 135 -17.17 -7.91 -6.06
CA PRO A 135 -17.75 -8.52 -7.25
C PRO A 135 -19.28 -8.60 -7.14
N ARG A 136 -19.97 -8.46 -8.27
CA ARG A 136 -21.41 -8.70 -8.35
C ARG A 136 -21.64 -10.20 -8.16
N ARG A 137 -22.18 -10.57 -7.01
CA ARG A 137 -22.57 -11.94 -6.69
C ARG A 137 -23.99 -11.94 -6.19
N ASN A 138 -24.81 -12.86 -6.67
CA ASN A 138 -26.09 -13.15 -6.03
C ASN A 138 -25.88 -13.88 -4.70
N VAL A 139 -26.96 -14.15 -3.96
CA VAL A 139 -26.88 -14.79 -2.64
C VAL A 139 -26.27 -16.19 -2.70
N GLU A 140 -26.59 -16.99 -3.73
CA GLU A 140 -26.07 -18.35 -3.89
C GLU A 140 -24.58 -18.35 -4.20
N GLU A 141 -24.14 -17.50 -5.13
CA GLU A 141 -22.74 -17.30 -5.50
C GLU A 141 -21.92 -16.78 -4.30
N LEU A 142 -22.51 -15.89 -3.50
CA LEU A 142 -21.88 -15.37 -2.30
C LEU A 142 -21.72 -16.47 -1.24
N ASN A 143 -22.74 -17.29 -1.01
CA ASN A 143 -22.67 -18.41 -0.08
C ASN A 143 -21.64 -19.46 -0.52
N ALA A 144 -21.59 -19.79 -1.81
CA ALA A 144 -20.58 -20.70 -2.35
C ALA A 144 -19.15 -20.14 -2.17
N GLU A 145 -18.98 -18.82 -2.38
CA GLU A 145 -17.73 -18.13 -2.10
C GLU A 145 -17.38 -18.14 -0.61
N TYR A 146 -18.36 -17.97 0.28
CA TYR A 146 -18.17 -18.06 1.73
C TYR A 146 -17.74 -19.45 2.17
N SER A 147 -18.31 -20.52 1.61
CA SER A 147 -17.84 -21.89 1.85
C SER A 147 -16.40 -22.09 1.38
N LYS A 148 -16.03 -21.57 0.19
CA LYS A 148 -14.64 -21.61 -0.30
C LYS A 148 -13.69 -20.84 0.62
N ARG A 149 -14.09 -19.65 1.09
CA ARG A 149 -13.30 -18.85 2.03
C ARG A 149 -13.16 -19.58 3.37
N GLY A 150 -14.21 -20.17 3.91
CA GLY A 150 -14.16 -20.92 5.17
C GLY A 150 -13.26 -22.15 5.10
N ALA A 151 -13.32 -22.90 4.01
CA ALA A 151 -12.42 -24.04 3.78
C ALA A 151 -10.94 -23.61 3.69
N ARG A 152 -10.67 -22.43 3.12
CA ARG A 152 -9.31 -21.85 3.06
C ARG A 152 -8.89 -21.20 4.38
N ALA A 153 -9.86 -20.64 5.11
CA ALA A 153 -9.70 -19.95 6.38
C ALA A 153 -9.93 -20.92 7.54
N THR A 154 -9.14 -21.99 7.61
CA THR A 154 -8.87 -22.59 8.91
C THR A 154 -8.12 -21.54 9.72
N SER A 155 -8.83 -20.90 10.65
CA SER A 155 -8.31 -19.80 11.47
C SER A 155 -7.01 -20.18 12.19
N SER A 156 -6.79 -21.47 12.44
CA SER A 156 -5.55 -22.03 12.98
C SER A 156 -4.33 -21.80 12.07
N LEU A 157 -4.42 -22.11 10.78
CA LEU A 157 -3.31 -21.89 9.82
C LEU A 157 -3.00 -20.41 9.65
N TYR A 158 -4.03 -19.56 9.61
CA TYR A 158 -3.84 -18.10 9.54
C TYR A 158 -3.12 -17.55 10.77
N LEU A 159 -3.49 -18.06 11.95
CA LEU A 159 -2.89 -17.64 13.21
C LEU A 159 -1.45 -18.15 13.32
N GLN A 160 -1.19 -19.40 12.92
CA GLN A 160 0.16 -19.97 12.84
C GLN A 160 1.07 -19.14 11.93
N HIS A 161 0.63 -18.87 10.69
CA HIS A 161 1.40 -18.00 9.78
C HIS A 161 1.63 -16.61 10.36
N ALA A 162 0.62 -16.00 10.99
CA ALA A 162 0.79 -14.68 11.62
C ALA A 162 1.85 -14.69 12.72
N PHE A 163 1.92 -15.75 13.54
CA PHE A 163 2.93 -15.91 14.57
C PHE A 163 4.32 -16.18 13.99
N GLU A 164 4.43 -17.05 12.97
CA GLU A 164 5.67 -17.30 12.26
C GLU A 164 6.25 -16.02 11.66
N ILE A 165 5.42 -15.27 10.94
CA ILE A 165 5.76 -13.95 10.41
C ILE A 165 6.23 -13.01 11.53
N GLN A 166 5.50 -12.95 12.65
CA GLN A 166 5.88 -12.11 13.78
C GLN A 166 7.26 -12.47 14.33
N SER A 167 7.57 -13.77 14.43
CA SER A 167 8.86 -14.27 14.90
C SER A 167 10.01 -13.99 13.93
N TRP A 168 9.74 -13.93 12.62
CA TRP A 168 10.74 -13.65 11.59
C TRP A 168 11.08 -12.16 11.48
N GLN A 169 10.16 -11.28 11.91
CA GLN A 169 10.29 -9.83 11.76
C GLN A 169 11.63 -9.26 12.30
N PRO A 170 12.12 -9.62 13.51
CA PRO A 170 13.37 -9.08 14.03
C PRO A 170 14.55 -9.42 13.11
N ARG A 171 14.69 -10.69 12.73
CA ARG A 171 15.79 -11.17 11.86
C ARG A 171 15.77 -10.47 10.50
N TYR A 172 14.60 -10.32 9.88
CA TYR A 172 14.49 -9.59 8.62
C TYR A 172 14.84 -8.10 8.75
N THR A 173 14.54 -7.50 9.89
CA THR A 173 14.88 -6.09 10.14
C THR A 173 16.40 -5.92 10.28
N GLU A 174 17.06 -6.84 10.99
CA GLU A 174 18.52 -6.89 11.11
C GLU A 174 19.19 -7.14 9.76
N GLU A 175 18.70 -8.13 9.00
CA GLU A 175 19.23 -8.46 7.68
C GLU A 175 19.04 -7.31 6.69
N ARG A 176 17.86 -6.66 6.69
CA ARG A 176 17.62 -5.46 5.88
C ARG A 176 18.57 -4.32 6.23
N ALA A 177 18.87 -4.12 7.51
CA ALA A 177 19.84 -3.11 7.94
C ALA A 177 21.26 -3.45 7.42
N SER A 178 21.67 -4.71 7.52
CA SER A 178 22.95 -5.19 6.99
C SER A 178 23.06 -5.01 5.48
N ILE A 179 22.07 -5.49 4.71
CA ILE A 179 21.99 -5.35 3.25
C ILE A 179 22.02 -3.87 2.84
N ARG A 180 21.32 -3.00 3.57
CA ARG A 180 21.32 -1.55 3.31
C ARG A 180 22.71 -0.94 3.46
N VAL A 181 23.49 -1.37 4.46
CA VAL A 181 24.88 -0.93 4.64
C VAL A 181 25.75 -1.45 3.50
N ILE A 182 25.65 -2.74 3.15
CA ILE A 182 26.43 -3.35 2.07
C ILE A 182 26.14 -2.65 0.73
N ASN A 183 24.86 -2.49 0.38
CA ASN A 183 24.43 -1.80 -0.83
C ASN A 183 24.91 -0.36 -0.84
N ARG A 184 24.85 0.36 0.28
CA ARG A 184 25.34 1.74 0.36
C ARG A 184 26.84 1.82 0.11
N ASN A 185 27.62 0.95 0.75
CA ASN A 185 29.07 0.90 0.58
C ASN A 185 29.45 0.56 -0.88
N TYR A 186 28.69 -0.34 -1.50
CA TYR A 186 28.88 -0.67 -2.91
C TYR A 186 28.62 0.52 -3.84
N ILE A 187 27.52 1.25 -3.63
CA ILE A 187 27.25 2.47 -4.39
C ILE A 187 28.29 3.55 -4.12
N GLU A 188 28.81 3.65 -2.89
CA GLU A 188 29.91 4.56 -2.57
C GLU A 188 31.19 4.23 -3.35
N LEU A 189 31.53 2.95 -3.48
CA LEU A 189 32.67 2.50 -4.30
C LEU A 189 32.50 2.92 -5.77
N ILE A 190 31.32 2.68 -6.34
CA ILE A 190 30.97 3.12 -7.70
C ILE A 190 31.09 4.65 -7.82
N CYS A 191 30.55 5.38 -6.86
CA CYS A 191 30.59 6.85 -6.87
C CYS A 191 32.02 7.37 -6.85
N ARG A 192 32.93 6.74 -6.09
CA ARG A 192 34.36 7.08 -6.10
C ARG A 192 35.00 6.80 -7.46
N ALA A 193 34.71 5.64 -8.05
CA ALA A 193 35.24 5.26 -9.36
C ALA A 193 34.74 6.17 -10.50
N GLU A 194 33.52 6.68 -10.40
CA GLU A 194 32.93 7.59 -11.39
C GLU A 194 33.05 9.08 -11.03
N GLU A 195 33.81 9.41 -9.98
CA GLU A 195 34.02 10.77 -9.48
C GLU A 195 32.70 11.54 -9.20
N ARG A 196 31.69 10.81 -8.71
CA ARG A 196 30.37 11.37 -8.36
C ARG A 196 30.17 11.46 -6.85
N LYS A 197 29.37 12.44 -6.42
CA LYS A 197 28.96 12.56 -5.01
C LYS A 197 27.86 11.55 -4.71
N LEU A 198 28.08 10.68 -3.72
CA LEU A 198 27.11 9.66 -3.27
C LEU A 198 25.71 10.26 -3.02
N GLN A 199 25.62 11.40 -2.35
CA GLN A 199 24.33 12.03 -2.05
C GLN A 199 23.55 12.43 -3.31
N GLY A 200 24.25 12.81 -4.39
CA GLY A 200 23.61 13.14 -5.67
C GLY A 200 23.03 11.89 -6.31
N VAL A 201 23.84 10.84 -6.43
CA VAL A 201 23.43 9.55 -7.00
C VAL A 201 22.25 8.96 -6.22
N MET A 202 22.31 8.97 -4.88
CA MET A 202 21.24 8.44 -4.02
C MET A 202 19.92 9.25 -4.09
N ARG A 203 19.96 10.49 -4.59
CA ARG A 203 18.77 11.32 -4.80
C ARG A 203 18.17 11.14 -6.20
N CYS A 204 18.87 10.51 -7.13
CA CYS A 204 18.34 10.19 -8.44
C CYS A 204 17.11 9.27 -8.28
N PRO A 205 15.95 9.59 -8.87
CA PRO A 205 14.75 8.77 -8.77
C PRO A 205 14.96 7.29 -9.10
N THR A 206 15.76 6.98 -10.11
CA THR A 206 16.06 5.61 -10.52
C THR A 206 16.86 4.89 -9.44
N MET A 207 17.94 5.51 -8.95
CA MET A 207 18.75 4.93 -7.86
C MET A 207 17.95 4.77 -6.57
N ALA A 208 17.14 5.77 -6.18
CA ALA A 208 16.32 5.70 -4.97
C ALA A 208 15.32 4.51 -5.03
N LYS A 209 14.70 4.28 -6.19
CA LYS A 209 13.81 3.13 -6.42
C LYS A 209 14.56 1.81 -6.36
N LEU A 210 15.72 1.71 -7.01
CA LEU A 210 16.55 0.50 -6.98
C LEU A 210 17.01 0.20 -5.56
N PHE A 211 17.53 1.21 -4.86
CA PHE A 211 18.01 1.07 -3.50
C PHE A 211 16.89 0.60 -2.56
N GLU A 212 15.71 1.19 -2.66
CA GLU A 212 14.57 0.75 -1.85
C GLU A 212 14.12 -0.66 -2.20
N ALA A 213 14.01 -1.00 -3.49
CA ALA A 213 13.57 -2.32 -3.94
C ALA A 213 14.55 -3.43 -3.50
N PHE A 214 15.85 -3.26 -3.75
CA PHE A 214 16.87 -4.25 -3.39
C PHE A 214 16.97 -4.42 -1.87
N ASN A 215 16.92 -3.33 -1.09
CA ASN A 215 16.92 -3.45 0.37
C ASN A 215 15.63 -4.07 0.91
N ARG A 216 14.47 -3.77 0.29
CA ARG A 216 13.19 -4.41 0.64
C ARG A 216 13.29 -5.91 0.41
N ASP A 217 13.81 -6.33 -0.73
CA ASP A 217 13.85 -7.73 -1.18
C ASP A 217 15.08 -8.49 -0.64
N LEU A 218 15.88 -7.88 0.25
CA LEU A 218 17.12 -8.42 0.82
C LEU A 218 18.16 -8.84 -0.24
N GLN A 219 18.23 -8.09 -1.33
CA GLN A 219 19.15 -8.35 -2.44
C GLN A 219 20.30 -7.36 -2.46
N LEU A 220 21.44 -7.84 -2.97
CA LEU A 220 22.61 -7.01 -3.22
C LEU A 220 22.50 -6.32 -4.58
N ILE A 221 22.80 -5.03 -4.61
CA ILE A 221 23.02 -4.30 -5.85
C ILE A 221 24.37 -4.75 -6.39
N THR A 222 24.37 -5.31 -7.59
CA THR A 222 25.57 -5.81 -8.25
C THR A 222 26.04 -4.85 -9.35
N PHE A 223 27.22 -5.12 -9.90
CA PHE A 223 27.74 -4.35 -11.02
C PHE A 223 26.82 -4.40 -12.24
N THR A 224 26.24 -5.55 -12.53
CA THR A 224 25.27 -5.70 -13.62
C THR A 224 24.04 -4.83 -13.42
N VAL A 225 23.53 -4.75 -12.18
CA VAL A 225 22.38 -3.89 -11.84
C VAL A 225 22.75 -2.41 -12.03
N TRP A 226 23.94 -2.01 -11.55
CA TRP A 226 24.45 -0.66 -11.80
C TRP A 226 24.53 -0.35 -13.29
N MET A 227 25.27 -1.15 -14.06
CA MET A 227 25.50 -0.92 -15.48
C MET A 227 24.20 -0.84 -16.28
N HIS A 228 23.18 -1.64 -15.93
CA HIS A 228 21.89 -1.60 -16.60
C HIS A 228 21.12 -0.29 -16.37
N ASN A 229 21.32 0.39 -15.24
CA ASN A 229 20.60 1.61 -14.86
C ASN A 229 21.49 2.85 -14.87
N ARG A 230 22.78 2.68 -15.20
CA ARG A 230 23.83 3.71 -15.08
C ARG A 230 23.48 4.94 -15.89
N ASP A 231 23.12 4.78 -17.15
CA ASP A 231 22.86 5.90 -18.05
C ASP A 231 21.65 6.72 -17.57
N ASP A 232 20.57 6.07 -17.13
CA ASP A 232 19.41 6.75 -16.55
C ASP A 232 19.78 7.54 -15.29
N ILE A 233 20.56 6.94 -14.39
CA ILE A 233 21.01 7.58 -13.14
C ILE A 233 21.92 8.77 -13.44
N LEU A 234 22.85 8.65 -14.39
CA LEU A 234 23.76 9.72 -14.78
C LEU A 234 23.02 10.83 -15.53
N ASN A 235 22.05 10.51 -16.38
CA ASN A 235 21.19 11.49 -17.04
C ASN A 235 20.36 12.27 -16.01
N GLU A 236 19.79 11.59 -15.01
CA GLU A 236 19.11 12.22 -13.89
C GLU A 236 20.06 13.14 -13.12
N LEU A 237 21.28 12.67 -12.79
CA LEU A 237 22.30 13.43 -12.06
C LEU A 237 22.83 14.65 -12.82
N ASN A 238 22.96 14.56 -14.15
CA ASN A 238 23.40 15.69 -14.97
C ASN A 238 22.28 16.71 -15.14
N SER A 239 21.02 16.26 -15.26
CA SER A 239 19.84 17.14 -15.28
C SER A 239 19.74 17.93 -13.97
N VAL A 240 20.03 17.24 -12.85
CA VAL A 240 20.16 17.82 -11.51
C VAL A 240 21.21 18.94 -11.47
N GLN A 241 22.42 18.68 -11.98
CA GLN A 241 23.53 19.64 -11.90
C GLN A 241 23.39 20.83 -12.85
N ASN A 242 22.78 20.64 -14.02
CA ASN A 242 22.66 21.68 -15.05
C ASN A 242 21.48 22.64 -14.82
N GLY A 243 20.84 22.62 -13.66
CA GLY A 243 19.66 23.44 -13.39
C GLY A 243 18.44 23.05 -14.25
N ILE A 244 18.52 21.94 -14.99
CA ILE A 244 17.38 21.26 -15.63
C ILE A 244 16.72 20.39 -14.54
N LEU A 245 16.34 21.11 -13.48
CA LEU A 245 15.72 20.78 -12.20
C LEU A 245 15.96 19.40 -11.56
N PRO A 246 16.71 19.38 -10.44
CA PRO A 246 16.64 18.34 -9.42
C PRO A 246 15.72 18.62 -8.26
N ALA A 247 15.32 17.52 -7.62
CA ALA A 247 15.07 17.34 -6.19
C ALA A 247 14.79 18.64 -5.39
N GLY A 248 13.53 19.06 -5.41
CA GLY A 248 12.96 19.86 -4.33
C GLY A 248 12.66 21.34 -4.61
N THR A 249 12.84 21.87 -5.82
CA THR A 249 12.54 23.30 -6.09
C THR A 249 11.37 23.54 -7.05
N THR A 250 10.51 24.44 -6.58
CA THR A 250 9.34 25.07 -7.19
C THR A 250 9.51 25.36 -8.68
N ALA A 251 8.77 24.63 -9.51
CA ALA A 251 8.65 24.92 -10.93
C ALA A 251 8.18 26.36 -11.15
N ARG A 252 8.83 27.08 -12.08
CA ARG A 252 8.35 28.38 -12.54
C ARG A 252 7.03 28.17 -13.29
N ASN A 253 6.16 29.20 -13.29
CA ASN A 253 4.89 29.19 -14.01
C ASN A 253 5.14 29.02 -15.53
N GLY A 254 5.13 27.78 -16.03
CA GLY A 254 5.28 27.49 -17.46
C GLY A 254 5.82 26.11 -17.79
N ASP A 255 6.64 25.51 -16.90
CA ASP A 255 7.37 24.28 -17.23
C ASP A 255 6.45 23.06 -17.26
N LYS A 256 6.63 22.23 -18.31
CA LYS A 256 5.93 20.95 -18.48
C LYS A 256 6.77 19.83 -17.86
N ILE A 257 6.21 19.15 -16.87
CA ILE A 257 6.80 17.99 -16.19
C ILE A 257 6.11 16.70 -16.63
N ARG A 258 6.82 15.58 -16.64
CA ARG A 258 6.23 14.27 -16.99
C ARG A 258 5.31 13.79 -15.86
N CYS A 259 4.13 13.29 -16.22
CA CYS A 259 3.22 12.67 -15.26
C CYS A 259 3.81 11.37 -14.70
N ALA A 260 3.67 11.13 -13.40
CA ALA A 260 4.15 9.89 -12.76
C ALA A 260 3.39 8.62 -13.21
N TYR A 261 2.20 8.79 -13.81
CA TYR A 261 1.28 7.70 -14.15
C TYR A 261 1.07 7.54 -15.67
N CYS A 262 1.59 8.46 -16.50
CA CYS A 262 1.52 8.34 -17.96
C CYS A 262 2.65 9.11 -18.65
N PRO A 263 2.93 8.85 -19.95
CA PRO A 263 4.07 9.48 -20.63
C PRO A 263 3.86 10.97 -20.98
N ARG A 264 2.72 11.58 -20.67
CA ARG A 264 2.41 12.98 -21.05
C ARG A 264 3.24 13.99 -20.25
N LEU A 265 3.68 15.03 -20.95
CA LEU A 265 4.31 16.23 -20.39
C LEU A 265 3.23 17.30 -20.15
N ILE A 266 3.12 17.77 -18.91
CA ILE A 266 2.01 18.60 -18.46
C ILE A 266 2.55 19.72 -17.60
N SER A 267 2.00 20.93 -17.76
CA SER A 267 2.39 22.05 -16.91
C SER A 267 2.18 21.72 -15.44
N VAL A 268 3.04 22.25 -14.57
CA VAL A 268 2.91 22.02 -13.12
C VAL A 268 1.54 22.43 -12.59
N ARG A 269 0.95 23.52 -13.13
CA ARG A 269 -0.42 23.93 -12.79
C ARG A 269 -1.48 22.93 -13.23
N GLY A 270 -1.28 22.29 -14.39
CA GLY A 270 -2.20 21.31 -14.98
C GLY A 270 -2.04 19.89 -14.46
N MET A 271 -0.96 19.57 -13.74
CA MET A 271 -0.69 18.21 -13.28
C MET A 271 -1.76 17.68 -12.32
N ALA A 272 -2.26 18.53 -11.40
CA ALA A 272 -3.35 18.15 -10.50
C ALA A 272 -4.60 17.72 -11.28
N ASN A 273 -5.07 18.58 -12.19
CA ASN A 273 -6.25 18.33 -13.01
C ASN A 273 -6.07 17.14 -13.93
N HIS A 274 -4.88 16.95 -14.49
CA HIS A 274 -4.58 15.77 -15.29
C HIS A 274 -4.69 14.48 -14.48
N VAL A 275 -4.17 14.45 -13.26
CA VAL A 275 -4.25 13.28 -12.40
C VAL A 275 -5.70 13.00 -12.00
N VAL A 276 -6.47 14.02 -11.64
CA VAL A 276 -7.92 13.86 -11.40
C VAL A 276 -8.65 13.31 -12.63
N ASP A 277 -8.35 13.80 -13.83
CA ASP A 277 -9.07 13.45 -15.07
C ASP A 277 -8.68 12.09 -15.66
N LYS A 278 -7.39 11.75 -15.61
CA LYS A 278 -6.81 10.62 -16.36
C LYS A 278 -6.34 9.48 -15.47
N HIS A 279 -6.23 9.71 -14.16
CA HIS A 279 -5.76 8.75 -13.18
C HIS A 279 -6.72 8.72 -11.97
N PRO A 280 -7.98 8.25 -12.14
CA PRO A 280 -9.01 8.34 -11.10
C PRO A 280 -8.67 7.59 -9.80
N ASN A 281 -7.72 6.65 -9.86
CA ASN A 281 -7.21 5.89 -8.71
C ASN A 281 -5.98 6.53 -8.04
N ALA A 282 -5.48 7.65 -8.56
CA ALA A 282 -4.32 8.35 -8.03
C ALA A 282 -4.74 9.66 -7.36
N SER A 283 -4.15 9.95 -6.19
CA SER A 283 -4.41 11.21 -5.51
C SER A 283 -3.61 12.34 -6.16
N ALA A 284 -4.28 13.40 -6.59
CA ALA A 284 -3.62 14.61 -7.09
C ALA A 284 -2.82 15.33 -5.99
N ASP A 285 -3.18 15.14 -4.71
CA ASP A 285 -2.55 15.78 -3.56
C ASP A 285 -1.23 15.11 -3.14
N THR A 286 -0.90 13.91 -3.67
CA THR A 286 0.34 13.18 -3.34
C THR A 286 1.45 13.42 -4.36
N ILE A 287 1.26 14.33 -5.32
CA ILE A 287 2.24 14.60 -6.38
C ILE A 287 3.31 15.54 -5.82
N PRO A 288 4.59 15.11 -5.74
CA PRO A 288 5.64 15.84 -5.03
C PRO A 288 6.02 17.18 -5.70
N PHE A 289 5.61 17.40 -6.94
CA PHE A 289 5.99 18.57 -7.75
C PHE A 289 4.97 19.72 -7.70
N ILE A 290 3.81 19.53 -7.07
CA ILE A 290 2.81 20.58 -6.93
C ILE A 290 3.16 21.39 -5.66
N PRO A 291 3.48 22.69 -5.76
CA PRO A 291 3.70 23.51 -4.56
C PRO A 291 2.49 23.38 -3.65
N ALA A 292 2.72 23.18 -2.34
CA ALA A 292 1.67 22.92 -1.37
C ALA A 292 0.54 23.94 -1.51
N ARG A 293 -0.53 23.56 -2.21
CA ARG A 293 -1.70 24.43 -2.39
C ARG A 293 -2.44 24.47 -1.06
N LYS A 294 -2.85 25.67 -0.64
CA LYS A 294 -3.83 25.81 0.46
C LYS A 294 -5.17 25.13 0.10
N GLU A 295 -5.37 24.87 -1.19
CA GLU A 295 -6.56 24.32 -1.78
C GLU A 295 -6.33 22.86 -2.20
N LYS A 296 -7.27 21.97 -1.88
CA LYS A 296 -7.17 20.52 -2.05
C LYS A 296 -8.36 19.97 -2.83
N HIS A 297 -8.17 18.88 -3.55
CA HIS A 297 -9.28 18.18 -4.20
C HIS A 297 -10.05 17.30 -3.20
N CYS A 298 -11.34 17.09 -3.45
CA CYS A 298 -12.12 16.14 -2.65
C CYS A 298 -11.90 14.71 -3.16
N PRO A 299 -11.35 13.79 -2.34
CA PRO A 299 -11.12 12.41 -2.77
C PRO A 299 -12.41 11.61 -3.00
N LEU A 300 -13.56 12.11 -2.51
CA LEU A 300 -14.88 11.48 -2.66
C LEU A 300 -15.64 11.97 -3.92
N CYS A 301 -15.01 12.82 -4.73
CA CYS A 301 -15.59 13.40 -5.94
C CYS A 301 -14.71 13.05 -7.13
N SER A 302 -14.74 11.79 -7.55
CA SER A 302 -14.01 11.31 -8.74
C SER A 302 -14.33 12.19 -9.95
N GLY A 303 -13.29 12.65 -10.65
CA GLY A 303 -13.41 13.54 -11.83
C GLY A 303 -13.72 15.01 -11.52
N SER A 304 -13.90 15.42 -10.26
CA SER A 304 -14.15 16.83 -9.93
C SER A 304 -12.86 17.65 -9.90
N LYS A 305 -12.78 18.64 -10.80
CA LYS A 305 -11.69 19.64 -10.85
C LYS A 305 -11.78 20.71 -9.77
N ARG A 306 -12.85 20.71 -8.96
CA ARG A 306 -13.02 21.71 -7.89
C ARG A 306 -11.94 21.53 -6.84
N VAL A 307 -11.31 22.65 -6.47
CA VAL A 307 -10.36 22.75 -5.37
C VAL A 307 -11.03 23.50 -4.23
N TYR A 308 -10.77 23.06 -3.00
CA TYR A 308 -11.39 23.62 -1.79
C TYR A 308 -10.31 24.08 -0.84
N SER A 309 -10.48 25.24 -0.20
CA SER A 309 -9.69 25.60 0.97
C SER A 309 -9.82 24.52 2.04
N GLN A 310 -8.87 24.42 2.98
CA GLN A 310 -8.95 23.39 4.02
C GLN A 310 -10.24 23.45 4.86
N ARG A 311 -10.81 24.65 5.08
CA ARG A 311 -12.13 24.84 5.70
C ARG A 311 -13.24 24.40 4.75
N GLY A 312 -13.24 24.89 3.51
CA GLY A 312 -14.24 24.54 2.51
C GLY A 312 -14.27 23.05 2.16
N LEU A 313 -13.14 22.33 2.27
CA LEU A 313 -13.08 20.89 2.06
C LEU A 313 -13.75 20.13 3.19
N LYS A 314 -13.65 20.61 4.43
CA LYS A 314 -14.37 20.03 5.58
C LYS A 314 -15.87 20.24 5.40
N ASP A 315 -16.29 21.45 5.07
CA ASP A 315 -17.70 21.80 4.87
C ASP A 315 -18.29 20.99 3.70
N HIS A 316 -17.57 20.88 2.59
CA HIS A 316 -17.97 20.07 1.45
C HIS A 316 -18.14 18.58 1.79
N LYS A 317 -17.30 18.04 2.69
CA LYS A 317 -17.40 16.64 3.16
C LYS A 317 -18.54 16.40 4.15
N LEU A 318 -19.09 17.45 4.76
CA LEU A 318 -20.24 17.32 5.67
C LEU A 318 -21.57 17.30 4.90
N VAL A 319 -21.60 17.92 3.72
CA VAL A 319 -22.79 17.99 2.85
C VAL A 319 -22.93 16.76 1.93
N LYS A 320 -21.86 15.97 1.80
CA LYS A 320 -21.81 14.75 0.98
C LYS A 320 -21.87 13.50 1.84
#